data_AF-A0A5S4EUP6-F1
#
_entry.id   AF-A0A5S4EUP6-F1
#
_cell.length_a   1.000
_cell.length_b   1.000
_cell.length_c   1.000
_cell.angle_alpha   90.00
_cell.angle_beta   90.00
_cell.angle_gamma   90.00
#
_symmetry.space_group_name_H-M   'P 1'
#
loop_
_entity.id
_entity.type
_entity.pdbx_description
1 polymer ?
#
loop_
_entity_poly.entity_id
_entity_poly.type
_entity_poly.pdbx_seq_one_letter_code
_entity_poly.pdbx_strand_id
1 'polypeptide(L)'
;MDLEVKVALYGASPTQLTNAAGYCQDTAQYIEGMRLRVEEIKAGLTTEGWKGGASEKFATALTQWDTEFKGVIQILEDIYDRLNMGAGVYRNAADQNMDIAGGFAGAGEVGGRIDSLINANHANR
;
A
#
# COMPACT_ATOMS: atom_id res chain seq x y z
N MET A 1 -5.69 13.84 22.87
CA MET A 1 -6.80 14.03 21.93
C MET A 1 -6.67 12.92 20.90
N ASP A 2 -7.23 11.75 21.21
CA ASP A 2 -6.81 10.46 20.62
C ASP A 2 -7.99 9.48 20.42
N LEU A 3 -9.20 10.02 20.21
CA LEU A 3 -10.42 9.20 20.14
C LEU A 3 -11.17 9.25 18.81
N GLU A 4 -10.94 10.24 17.94
CA GLU A 4 -11.69 10.38 16.67
C GLU A 4 -10.88 10.03 15.40
N VAL A 5 -9.55 10.05 15.44
CA VAL A 5 -8.73 9.72 14.26
C VAL A 5 -8.70 8.20 13.97
N LYS A 6 -9.02 7.36 14.99
CA LYS A 6 -9.05 5.88 14.90
C LYS A 6 -10.37 5.30 14.40
N VAL A 7 -11.41 6.13 14.23
CA VAL A 7 -12.80 5.70 13.97
C VAL A 7 -13.03 5.18 12.54
N ALA A 8 -12.04 5.28 11.62
CA ALA A 8 -12.22 4.83 10.24
C ALA A 8 -10.91 4.36 9.54
N LEU A 9 -10.40 3.17 9.88
CA LEU A 9 -9.72 2.30 8.89
C LEU A 9 -10.74 1.65 7.91
N TYR A 10 -11.71 2.48 7.50
CA TYR A 10 -12.59 2.42 6.32
C TYR A 10 -13.57 1.27 6.10
N GLY A 11 -13.87 0.40 7.07
CA GLY A 11 -14.77 -0.74 6.79
C GLY A 11 -14.30 -1.61 5.61
N ALA A 12 -13.01 -1.47 5.26
CA ALA A 12 -12.36 -2.16 4.18
C ALA A 12 -11.96 -3.53 4.69
N SER A 13 -12.20 -4.57 3.89
CA SER A 13 -11.76 -5.92 4.20
C SER A 13 -10.22 -5.98 4.26
N PRO A 14 -9.64 -6.92 5.03
CA PRO A 14 -8.21 -7.16 5.04
C PRO A 14 -7.61 -7.31 3.62
N THR A 15 -8.36 -7.93 2.70
CA THR A 15 -7.97 -8.08 1.29
C THR A 15 -7.87 -6.73 0.57
N GLN A 16 -8.80 -5.80 0.80
CA GLN A 16 -8.73 -4.46 0.22
C GLN A 16 -7.51 -3.68 0.74
N LEU A 17 -7.18 -3.82 2.02
CA LEU A 17 -5.98 -3.20 2.61
C LEU A 17 -4.69 -3.79 2.03
N THR A 18 -4.60 -5.12 1.88
CA THR A 18 -3.45 -5.77 1.25
C THR A 18 -3.30 -5.37 -0.22
N ASN A 19 -4.39 -5.27 -0.98
CA ASN A 19 -4.35 -4.84 -2.38
C ASN A 19 -3.87 -3.39 -2.51
N ALA A 20 -4.39 -2.50 -1.65
CA ALA A 20 -3.95 -1.10 -1.61
C ALA A 20 -2.46 -0.98 -1.26
N ALA A 21 -1.97 -1.80 -0.32
CA ALA A 21 -0.55 -1.88 -0.02
C ALA A 21 0.24 -2.28 -1.27
N GLY A 22 -0.18 -3.33 -1.99
CA GLY A 22 0.44 -3.73 -3.26
C GLY A 22 0.61 -2.57 -4.25
N TYR A 23 -0.42 -1.74 -4.44
CA TYR A 23 -0.32 -0.58 -5.31
C TYR A 23 0.71 0.46 -4.85
N CYS A 24 0.86 0.68 -3.54
CA CYS A 24 1.92 1.56 -3.01
C CYS A 24 3.31 1.02 -3.33
N GLN A 25 3.52 -0.29 -3.17
CA GLN A 25 4.79 -0.95 -3.46
C GLN A 25 5.14 -0.90 -4.96
N ASP A 26 4.19 -1.24 -5.84
CA ASP A 26 4.38 -1.20 -7.29
C ASP A 26 4.73 0.22 -7.77
N THR A 27 4.04 1.22 -7.20
CA THR A 27 4.29 2.63 -7.53
C THR A 27 5.67 3.07 -7.06
N ALA A 28 6.11 2.67 -5.86
CA ALA A 28 7.44 2.97 -5.35
C ALA A 28 8.54 2.40 -6.27
N GLN A 29 8.39 1.14 -6.69
CA GLN A 29 9.32 0.49 -7.63
C GLN A 29 9.35 1.18 -9.00
N TYR A 30 8.18 1.58 -9.52
CA TYR A 30 8.09 2.31 -10.78
C TYR A 30 8.83 3.66 -10.71
N ILE A 31 8.63 4.41 -9.62
CA ILE A 31 9.32 5.69 -9.37
C ILE A 31 10.82 5.50 -9.27
N GLU A 32 11.28 4.48 -8.54
CA GLU A 32 12.71 4.15 -8.42
C GLU A 32 13.32 3.87 -9.81
N GLY A 33 12.63 3.11 -10.66
CA GLY A 33 13.08 2.86 -12.03
C GLY A 33 13.12 4.12 -12.91
N MET A 34 12.23 5.11 -12.69
CA MET A 34 12.34 6.41 -13.37
C MET A 34 13.55 7.21 -12.87
N ARG A 35 13.77 7.20 -11.56
CA ARG A 35 14.87 7.91 -10.89
C ARG A 35 16.23 7.47 -11.43
N LEU A 36 16.45 6.15 -11.50
CA LEU A 36 17.69 5.58 -12.05
C LEU A 36 17.91 5.96 -13.53
N ARG A 37 16.86 5.94 -14.36
CA ARG A 37 16.94 6.36 -15.76
C ARG A 37 17.30 7.85 -15.91
N VAL A 38 16.76 8.71 -15.06
CA VAL A 38 17.12 10.14 -15.07
C VAL A 38 18.58 10.34 -14.66
N GLU A 39 19.08 9.59 -13.68
CA GLU A 39 20.49 9.63 -13.29
C GLU A 39 21.42 9.17 -14.43
N GLU A 40 21.05 8.12 -15.17
CA GLU A 40 21.79 7.68 -16.37
C GLU A 40 21.83 8.77 -17.45
N ILE A 41 20.68 9.40 -17.74
CA ILE A 41 20.59 10.50 -18.71
C ILE A 41 21.44 11.70 -18.28
N LYS A 42 21.39 12.07 -16.98
CA LYS A 42 22.23 13.12 -16.41
C LYS A 42 23.72 12.83 -16.61
N ALA A 43 24.13 11.59 -16.32
CA ALA A 43 25.50 11.15 -16.48
C ALA A 43 25.93 11.22 -17.95
N GLY A 44 25.11 10.72 -18.88
CA GLY A 44 25.38 10.81 -20.32
C GLY A 44 25.56 12.26 -20.78
N LEU A 45 24.58 13.12 -20.49
CA LEU A 45 24.62 14.53 -20.91
C LEU A 45 25.85 15.29 -20.37
N THR A 46 26.20 15.08 -19.11
CA THR A 46 27.31 15.81 -18.46
C THR A 46 28.69 15.23 -18.79
N THR A 47 28.77 13.97 -19.22
CA THR A 47 30.03 13.32 -19.61
C THR A 47 30.33 13.46 -21.11
N GLU A 48 29.30 13.49 -21.97
CA GLU A 48 29.42 13.56 -23.44
C GLU A 48 29.76 14.95 -24.00
N GLY A 49 30.11 15.91 -23.13
CA GLY A 49 30.75 17.16 -23.53
C GLY A 49 29.97 18.43 -23.22
N TRP A 50 28.75 18.34 -22.68
CA TRP A 50 28.11 19.51 -22.10
C TRP A 50 28.78 19.87 -20.77
N LYS A 51 29.66 20.87 -20.81
CA LYS A 51 30.49 21.33 -19.68
C LYS A 51 30.28 22.83 -19.43
N GLY A 52 30.49 23.24 -18.18
CA GLY A 52 30.46 24.63 -17.72
C GLY A 52 29.32 24.90 -16.73
N GLY A 53 29.20 26.14 -16.26
CA GLY A 53 28.29 26.48 -15.15
C GLY A 53 26.80 26.18 -15.41
N ALA A 54 26.35 26.08 -16.67
CA ALA A 54 24.99 25.67 -16.99
C ALA A 54 24.76 24.16 -16.74
N SER A 55 25.71 23.30 -17.14
CA SER A 55 25.62 21.85 -16.92
C SER A 55 25.72 21.53 -15.43
N GLU A 56 26.52 22.27 -14.67
CA GLU A 56 26.62 22.15 -13.22
C GLU A 56 25.29 22.47 -12.53
N LYS A 57 24.65 23.60 -12.86
CA LYS A 57 23.34 23.96 -12.30
C LYS A 57 22.26 22.93 -12.63
N PHE A 58 22.26 22.42 -13.86
CA PHE A 58 21.37 21.33 -14.26
C PHE A 58 21.62 20.06 -13.44
N ALA A 59 22.88 19.66 -13.26
CA ALA A 59 23.23 18.49 -12.45
C ALA A 59 22.80 18.65 -10.99
N THR A 60 22.99 19.83 -10.39
CA THR A 60 22.51 20.13 -9.04
C THR A 60 20.99 20.03 -8.94
N ALA A 61 20.25 20.61 -9.89
CA ALA A 61 18.79 20.53 -9.91
C ALA A 61 18.29 19.08 -9.98
N LEU A 62 18.92 18.23 -10.80
CA LEU A 62 18.57 16.82 -10.87
C LEU A 62 18.94 16.04 -9.60
N THR A 63 20.04 16.37 -8.93
CA THR A 63 20.36 15.78 -7.61
C THR A 63 19.32 16.16 -6.55
N GLN A 64 18.80 17.39 -6.59
CA GLN A 64 17.72 17.79 -5.68
C GLN A 64 16.42 17.05 -5.99
N TRP A 65 16.04 16.99 -7.28
CA TRP A 65 14.89 16.21 -7.74
C TRP A 65 15.00 14.74 -7.30
N ASP A 66 16.17 14.12 -7.45
CA ASP A 66 16.44 12.75 -7.00
C ASP A 66 16.16 12.54 -5.50
N THR A 67 16.59 13.51 -4.69
CA THR A 67 16.40 13.49 -3.23
C THR A 67 14.92 13.60 -2.86
N GLU A 68 14.17 14.48 -3.51
CA GLU A 68 12.73 14.64 -3.28
C GLU A 68 11.97 13.35 -3.63
N PHE A 69 12.33 12.69 -4.74
CA PHE A 69 11.68 11.46 -5.17
C PHE A 69 12.03 10.24 -4.30
N LYS A 70 13.22 10.18 -3.72
CA LYS A 70 13.52 9.23 -2.63
C LYS A 70 12.60 9.42 -1.43
N GLY A 71 12.27 10.67 -1.10
CA GLY A 71 11.27 10.99 -0.06
C GLY A 71 9.88 10.47 -0.40
N VAL A 72 9.45 10.58 -1.67
CA VAL A 72 8.16 10.03 -2.14
C VAL A 72 8.14 8.50 -2.04
N ILE A 73 9.22 7.82 -2.44
CA ILE A 73 9.36 6.36 -2.30
C ILE A 73 9.19 5.97 -0.83
N GLN A 74 9.88 6.65 0.09
CA GLN A 74 9.80 6.34 1.51
C GLN A 74 8.38 6.54 2.08
N ILE A 75 7.66 7.57 1.64
CA ILE A 75 6.25 7.76 2.04
C ILE A 75 5.38 6.60 1.54
N LEU A 76 5.60 6.10 0.32
CA LEU A 76 4.85 4.96 -0.23
C LEU A 76 5.15 3.67 0.53
N GLU A 77 6.42 3.44 0.90
CA GLU A 77 6.84 2.31 1.73
C GLU A 77 6.25 2.39 3.14
N ASP A 78 6.24 3.57 3.76
CA ASP A 78 5.60 3.79 5.07
C ASP A 78 4.09 3.52 5.02
N ILE A 79 3.41 3.92 3.93
CA ILE A 79 1.99 3.63 3.73
C ILE A 79 1.76 2.13 3.55
N TYR A 80 2.60 1.45 2.76
CA TYR A 80 2.57 0.01 2.58
C TYR A 80 2.63 -0.72 3.93
N ASP A 81 3.58 -0.36 4.80
CA ASP A 81 3.75 -0.97 6.10
C ASP A 81 2.53 -0.74 7.01
N ARG A 82 2.00 0.48 7.04
CA ARG A 82 0.79 0.82 7.82
C ARG A 82 -0.43 0.03 7.37
N LEU A 83 -0.62 -0.15 6.06
CA LEU A 83 -1.74 -0.91 5.50
C LEU A 83 -1.62 -2.40 5.82
N ASN A 84 -0.43 -2.98 5.74
CA ASN A 84 -0.19 -4.38 6.08
C ASN A 84 -0.34 -4.66 7.57
N MET A 85 0.15 -3.77 8.44
CA MET A 85 -0.09 -3.87 9.89
C MET A 85 -1.60 -3.82 10.20
N GLY A 86 -2.33 -2.91 9.57
CA GLY A 86 -3.80 -2.83 9.70
C GLY A 86 -4.49 -4.13 9.29
N ALA A 87 -4.15 -4.69 8.12
CA ALA A 87 -4.70 -5.94 7.63
C ALA A 87 -4.45 -7.12 8.58
N GLY A 88 -3.25 -7.19 9.18
CA GLY A 88 -2.89 -8.22 10.17
C GLY A 88 -3.72 -8.14 11.45
N VAL A 89 -3.95 -6.94 11.98
CA VAL A 89 -4.79 -6.72 13.17
C VAL A 89 -6.24 -7.17 12.92
N TYR A 90 -6.80 -6.85 11.76
CA TYR A 90 -8.17 -7.27 11.42
C TYR A 90 -8.31 -8.79 11.26
N ARG A 91 -7.33 -9.48 10.66
CA ARG A 91 -7.35 -10.95 10.58
C ARG A 91 -7.33 -11.58 11.97
N ASN A 92 -6.41 -11.15 12.83
CA ASN A 92 -6.31 -11.68 14.19
C ASN A 92 -7.59 -11.43 15.02
N ALA A 93 -8.20 -10.25 14.89
CA ALA A 93 -9.46 -9.95 15.56
C ALA A 93 -10.64 -10.77 15.01
N ALA A 94 -10.68 -11.02 13.70
CA ALA A 94 -11.69 -11.89 13.09
C ALA A 94 -11.54 -13.34 13.56
N ASP A 95 -10.30 -13.85 13.64
CA ASP A 95 -10.00 -15.21 14.11
C ASP A 95 -10.32 -15.38 15.59
N GLN A 96 -9.97 -14.42 16.45
CA GLN A 96 -10.33 -14.43 17.87
C GLN A 96 -11.84 -14.37 18.09
N ASN A 97 -12.57 -13.58 17.30
CA ASN A 97 -14.04 -13.54 17.38
C ASN A 97 -14.68 -14.83 16.86
N MET A 98 -14.08 -15.51 15.88
CA MET A 98 -14.53 -16.82 15.42
C MET A 98 -14.32 -17.90 16.49
N ASP A 99 -13.19 -17.89 17.19
CA ASP A 99 -12.87 -18.83 18.27
C ASP A 99 -13.82 -18.63 19.46
N ILE A 100 -14.09 -17.37 19.81
CA ILE A 100 -15.08 -17.01 20.86
C ILE A 100 -16.50 -17.39 20.42
N ALA A 101 -16.91 -17.10 19.18
CA ALA A 101 -18.23 -17.46 18.67
C ALA A 101 -18.41 -18.99 18.50
N GLY A 102 -17.34 -19.73 18.19
CA GLY A 102 -17.31 -21.18 18.14
C GLY A 102 -17.42 -21.85 19.52
N GLY A 103 -16.98 -21.18 20.59
CA GLY A 103 -17.13 -21.61 21.98
C GLY A 103 -18.55 -21.46 22.56
N PHE A 104 -19.40 -20.61 21.95
CA PHE A 104 -20.81 -20.44 22.35
C PHE A 104 -21.79 -21.21 21.46
N ALA A 105 -21.34 -21.90 20.40
CA ALA A 105 -22.17 -22.72 19.52
C ALA A 105 -22.53 -24.11 20.12
N GLY A 106 -22.59 -24.19 21.46
CA GLY A 106 -23.12 -25.31 22.23
C GLY A 106 -24.56 -25.09 22.71
N ALA A 107 -25.42 -24.43 21.94
CA ALA A 107 -26.87 -24.45 22.14
C ALA A 107 -27.54 -24.01 20.83
N GLY A 108 -28.34 -24.90 20.26
CA GLY A 108 -28.75 -24.87 18.86
C GLY A 108 -29.45 -23.61 18.37
N GLU A 109 -29.06 -23.18 17.17
CA GLU A 109 -29.99 -22.92 16.07
C GLU A 109 -29.20 -22.91 14.76
N VAL A 110 -29.47 -23.89 13.90
CA VAL A 110 -28.86 -24.02 12.57
C VAL A 110 -29.58 -23.06 11.63
N GLY A 111 -28.97 -21.90 11.36
CA GLY A 111 -29.53 -20.90 10.43
C GLY A 111 -28.62 -19.70 10.22
N GLY A 112 -27.33 -19.92 9.96
CA GLY A 112 -26.32 -18.86 9.97
C GLY A 112 -25.52 -18.69 8.68
N ARG A 113 -25.84 -17.64 7.91
CA ARG A 113 -24.98 -16.86 6.99
C ARG A 113 -24.37 -17.53 5.76
N ILE A 114 -24.30 -18.85 5.65
CA ILE A 114 -23.75 -19.52 4.46
C ILE A 114 -24.79 -19.59 3.32
N ASP A 115 -26.08 -19.78 3.63
CA ASP A 115 -27.14 -19.89 2.61
C ASP A 115 -27.37 -18.60 1.80
N SER A 116 -27.08 -17.42 2.39
CA SER A 116 -27.18 -16.15 1.67
C SER A 116 -26.10 -15.96 0.61
N LEU A 117 -24.95 -16.64 0.74
CA LEU A 117 -23.84 -16.54 -0.20
C LEU A 117 -23.94 -17.55 -1.35
N ILE A 118 -24.60 -18.69 -1.11
CA ILE A 118 -24.87 -19.68 -2.18
C ILE A 118 -25.94 -19.14 -3.13
N ASN A 119 -27.02 -18.52 -2.65
CA ASN A 119 -28.07 -17.99 -3.52
C ASN A 119 -27.67 -16.73 -4.32
N ALA A 120 -26.68 -15.96 -3.87
CA ALA A 120 -26.18 -14.80 -4.64
C ALA A 120 -25.37 -15.20 -5.89
N ASN A 121 -24.72 -16.37 -5.86
CA ASN A 121 -23.93 -16.89 -6.99
C ASN A 121 -24.75 -17.69 -8.01
N HIS A 122 -26.05 -17.92 -7.75
CA HIS A 122 -26.95 -18.62 -8.67
C HIS A 122 -27.94 -17.69 -9.41
N ALA A 123 -27.98 -16.39 -9.09
CA ALA A 123 -28.86 -15.42 -9.74
C ALA A 123 -28.29 -14.77 -11.02
N ASN A 124 -27.08 -15.18 -11.45
CA ASN A 124 -26.46 -14.78 -12.71
C ASN A 124 -26.34 -15.97 -13.68
N ARG A 125 -27.47 -16.60 -13.99
CA ARG A 125 -27.65 -17.43 -15.19
C ARG A 125 -29.00 -17.13 -15.84
#